data_AF-A0A250YDE3-F1
#
_entry.id   AF-A0A250YDE3-F1
#
_cell.length_a   1.000
_cell.length_b   1.000
_cell.length_c   1.000
_cell.angle_alpha   90.00
_cell.angle_beta   90.00
_cell.angle_gamma   90.00
#
_symmetry.space_group_name_H-M   'P 1'
#
loop_
_entity.id
_entity.type
_entity.pdbx_description
1 polymer ?
#
loop_
_entity_poly.entity_id
_entity_poly.type
_entity_poly.pdbx_seq_one_letter_code
_entity_poly.pdbx_strand_id
1 'polypeptide(L)'
;MAAEPPPSSLSFRTTGSTCLHPLSELLGIPLDQVNFVACQLFALFAAFWFRIYLHPGKTSSQVRHAFATILGIYFVIFCFGWYSVHLFVLVLMCYGIMVSASVSNIHRYSFFVAMGYLTICHISRIYIFHYGILTTDFSGPLMIVTQKITTLAFQVHDGLGRRTEDLSAEQHRLALKVKPSFLEYSSYLLNFMSVIAGPCNNFKDYVAFIEGRHIHMKLLEVNWKQKDFHSLPDPSPTLMQ
;
A
#
# COMPACT_ATOMS: atom_id res chain seq x y z
N MET A 1 -34.60 -44.30 6.62
CA MET A 1 -33.48 -43.86 7.48
C MET A 1 -32.25 -43.77 6.59
N ALA A 2 -32.11 -42.65 5.88
CA ALA A 2 -30.96 -42.43 5.00
C ALA A 2 -29.78 -42.03 5.89
N ALA A 3 -28.67 -42.75 5.76
CA ALA A 3 -27.45 -42.45 6.48
C ALA A 3 -26.95 -41.06 6.08
N GLU A 4 -26.74 -40.21 7.08
CA GLU A 4 -26.00 -38.96 6.93
C GLU A 4 -24.65 -39.28 6.29
N PRO A 5 -24.26 -38.61 5.19
CA PRO A 5 -22.93 -38.80 4.62
C PRO A 5 -21.88 -38.40 5.66
N PRO A 6 -20.72 -39.07 5.71
CA PRO A 6 -19.64 -38.68 6.60
C PRO A 6 -19.25 -37.22 6.29
N PRO A 7 -18.78 -36.44 7.29
CA PRO A 7 -18.25 -35.10 7.03
C PRO A 7 -17.01 -35.26 6.15
N SER A 8 -17.21 -35.23 4.84
CA SER A 8 -16.15 -35.06 3.88
C SER A 8 -15.47 -33.76 4.27
N SER A 9 -14.20 -33.89 4.67
CA SER A 9 -13.19 -32.83 4.75
C SER A 9 -13.76 -31.44 4.50
N LEU A 10 -13.86 -30.60 5.54
CA LEU A 10 -13.88 -29.16 5.36
C LEU A 10 -12.59 -28.78 4.60
N SER A 11 -12.60 -28.96 3.28
CA SER A 11 -11.58 -28.42 2.41
C SER A 11 -11.81 -26.93 2.50
N PHE A 12 -11.09 -26.26 3.38
CA PHE A 12 -10.94 -24.82 3.32
C PHE A 12 -10.46 -24.53 1.90
N ARG A 13 -11.39 -24.12 1.03
CA ARG A 13 -11.08 -23.72 -0.35
C ARG A 13 -10.32 -22.42 -0.22
N THR A 14 -9.01 -22.50 -0.09
CA THR A 14 -8.13 -21.36 -0.32
C THR A 14 -8.41 -20.83 -1.72
N THR A 15 -8.47 -19.51 -1.88
CA THR A 15 -8.43 -18.91 -3.22
C THR A 15 -7.02 -18.78 -3.75
N GLY A 16 -6.03 -18.73 -2.86
CA GLY A 16 -4.63 -18.56 -3.19
C GLY A 16 -3.98 -19.84 -3.71
N SER A 17 -2.65 -19.79 -3.76
CA SER A 17 -1.82 -20.89 -4.22
C SER A 17 -1.95 -22.11 -3.32
N THR A 18 -2.02 -23.31 -3.93
CA THR A 18 -1.99 -24.59 -3.21
C THR A 18 -0.58 -25.17 -3.07
N CYS A 19 0.45 -24.47 -3.56
CA CYS A 19 1.82 -24.98 -3.56
C CYS A 19 2.37 -25.29 -2.16
N LEU A 20 1.92 -24.57 -1.13
CA LEU A 20 2.39 -24.74 0.25
C LEU A 20 1.47 -25.64 1.09
N HIS A 21 0.57 -26.40 0.46
CA HIS A 21 -0.29 -27.36 1.15
C HIS A 21 0.48 -28.35 2.04
N PRO A 22 1.59 -28.96 1.60
CA PRO A 22 2.35 -29.89 2.44
C PRO A 22 2.88 -29.22 3.72
N LEU A 23 3.24 -27.94 3.63
CA LEU A 23 3.72 -27.16 4.78
C LEU A 23 2.57 -26.79 5.72
N SER A 24 1.38 -26.50 5.17
CA SER A 24 0.16 -26.25 5.95
C SER A 24 -0.26 -27.48 6.75
N GLU A 25 -0.23 -28.68 6.14
CA GLU A 25 -0.52 -29.94 6.83
C GLU A 25 0.51 -30.26 7.92
N LEU A 26 1.80 -30.02 7.64
CA LEU A 26 2.88 -30.24 8.61
C LEU A 26 2.76 -29.33 9.85
N LEU A 27 2.39 -28.07 9.66
CA LEU A 27 2.31 -27.07 10.73
C LEU A 27 0.95 -27.04 11.43
N GLY A 28 -0.09 -27.62 10.83
CA GLY A 28 -1.47 -27.52 11.32
C GLY A 28 -2.05 -26.10 11.24
N ILE A 29 -1.52 -25.25 10.36
CA ILE A 29 -1.92 -23.84 10.19
C ILE A 29 -2.71 -23.71 8.88
N PRO A 30 -3.77 -22.88 8.82
CA PRO A 30 -4.51 -22.63 7.57
C PRO A 30 -3.60 -22.17 6.43
N LEU A 31 -3.78 -22.76 5.25
CA LEU A 31 -2.93 -22.53 4.07
C LEU A 31 -2.83 -21.05 3.67
N ASP A 32 -3.91 -20.27 3.81
CA ASP A 32 -3.90 -18.83 3.54
C ASP A 32 -2.90 -18.07 4.42
N GLN A 33 -2.78 -18.45 5.69
CA GLN A 33 -1.83 -17.85 6.63
C GLN A 33 -0.40 -18.28 6.30
N VAL A 34 -0.21 -19.54 5.91
CA VAL A 34 1.11 -20.04 5.47
C VAL A 34 1.57 -19.30 4.21
N ASN A 35 0.70 -19.12 3.22
CA ASN A 35 0.98 -18.35 2.01
C ASN A 35 1.35 -16.90 2.34
N PHE A 36 0.58 -16.25 3.21
CA PHE A 36 0.84 -14.89 3.66
C PHE A 36 2.23 -14.78 4.32
N VAL A 37 2.54 -15.63 5.29
CA VAL A 37 3.82 -15.59 6.02
C VAL A 37 4.99 -15.91 5.09
N ALA A 38 4.85 -16.90 4.21
CA ALA A 38 5.87 -17.24 3.23
C ALA A 38 6.15 -16.05 2.29
N CYS A 39 5.11 -15.38 1.79
CA CYS A 39 5.26 -14.15 1.00
C CYS A 39 5.95 -13.04 1.78
N GLN A 40 5.66 -12.83 3.07
CA GLN A 40 6.35 -11.82 3.88
C GLN A 40 7.84 -12.12 4.08
N LEU A 41 8.18 -13.37 4.40
CA LEU A 41 9.57 -13.78 4.54
C LEU A 41 10.32 -13.60 3.21
N PHE A 42 9.73 -14.05 2.11
CA PHE A 42 10.32 -13.87 0.78
C PHE A 42 10.41 -12.38 0.40
N ALA A 43 9.42 -11.56 0.75
CA ALA A 43 9.47 -10.11 0.53
C ALA A 43 10.66 -9.47 1.25
N LEU A 44 10.98 -9.89 2.47
CA LEU A 44 12.15 -9.39 3.21
C LEU A 44 13.47 -9.73 2.49
N PHE A 45 13.62 -11.00 2.09
CA PHE A 45 14.80 -11.41 1.31
C PHE A 45 14.89 -10.68 -0.04
N ALA A 46 13.77 -10.58 -0.75
CA ALA A 46 13.68 -9.86 -2.01
C ALA A 46 13.95 -8.36 -1.85
N ALA A 47 13.60 -7.75 -0.73
CA ALA A 47 13.89 -6.34 -0.44
C ALA A 47 15.38 -6.08 -0.24
N PHE A 48 16.07 -6.99 0.46
CA PHE A 48 17.53 -6.93 0.60
C PHE A 48 18.22 -7.11 -0.76
N TRP A 49 17.78 -8.10 -1.54
CA TRP A 49 18.27 -8.33 -2.89
C TRP A 49 18.02 -7.12 -3.81
N PHE A 50 16.81 -6.56 -3.78
CA PHE A 50 16.43 -5.36 -4.53
C PHE A 50 17.34 -4.18 -4.20
N ARG A 51 17.70 -3.99 -2.92
CA ARG A 51 18.58 -2.90 -2.50
C ARG A 51 20.02 -3.07 -3.00
N ILE A 52 20.52 -4.30 -3.06
CA ILE A 52 21.91 -4.60 -3.46
C ILE A 52 22.05 -4.57 -4.98
N TYR A 53 21.18 -5.29 -5.70
CA TYR A 53 21.35 -5.54 -7.13
C TYR A 53 20.68 -4.48 -8.00
N LEU A 54 19.51 -3.98 -7.60
CA LEU A 54 18.82 -2.88 -8.30
C LEU A 54 19.21 -1.54 -7.67
N HIS A 55 20.52 -1.30 -7.57
CA HIS A 55 21.04 -0.06 -7.01
C HIS A 55 20.66 1.14 -7.91
N PRO A 56 20.17 2.26 -7.34
CA PRO A 56 19.72 3.43 -8.11
C PRO A 56 20.76 3.99 -9.09
N GLY A 57 22.05 3.89 -8.76
CA GLY A 57 23.14 4.34 -9.64
C GLY A 57 23.42 3.42 -10.83
N LYS A 58 22.84 2.22 -10.89
CA LYS A 58 23.09 1.21 -11.95
C LYS A 58 21.83 0.83 -12.73
N THR A 59 20.65 1.08 -12.17
CA THR A 59 19.37 0.64 -12.73
C THR A 59 18.43 1.82 -12.85
N SER A 60 17.75 1.94 -13.99
CA SER A 60 16.79 3.02 -14.21
C SER A 60 15.60 2.94 -13.25
N SER A 61 15.06 4.09 -12.86
CA SER A 61 13.90 4.19 -11.97
C SER A 61 12.70 3.39 -12.49
N GLN A 62 12.49 3.37 -13.80
CA GLN A 62 11.40 2.62 -14.44
C GLN A 62 11.52 1.11 -14.21
N VAL A 63 12.73 0.55 -14.32
CA VAL A 63 12.95 -0.88 -14.06
C VAL A 63 12.71 -1.19 -12.58
N ARG A 64 13.14 -0.31 -11.68
CA ARG A 64 12.93 -0.49 -10.24
C ARG A 64 11.43 -0.43 -9.88
N HIS A 65 10.69 0.50 -10.45
CA HIS A 65 9.24 0.58 -10.30
C HIS A 65 8.54 -0.66 -10.88
N ALA A 66 8.89 -1.06 -12.10
CA ALA A 66 8.30 -2.22 -12.75
C ALA A 66 8.56 -3.51 -11.95
N PHE A 67 9.81 -3.75 -11.52
CA PHE A 67 10.16 -4.91 -10.70
C PHE A 67 9.35 -4.92 -9.39
N ALA A 68 9.31 -3.78 -8.69
CA ALA A 68 8.59 -3.70 -7.43
C ALA A 68 7.08 -3.99 -7.58
N THR A 69 6.49 -3.51 -8.68
CA THR A 69 5.09 -3.70 -9.04
C THR A 69 4.80 -5.14 -9.42
N ILE A 70 5.58 -5.72 -10.34
CA ILE A 70 5.37 -7.08 -10.86
C ILE A 70 5.47 -8.09 -9.72
N LEU A 71 6.47 -7.95 -8.85
CA LEU A 71 6.65 -8.85 -7.73
C LEU A 71 5.50 -8.72 -6.70
N GLY A 72 4.99 -7.51 -6.49
CA GLY A 72 3.86 -7.31 -5.57
C GLY A 72 2.54 -7.83 -6.14
N ILE A 73 2.30 -7.64 -7.43
CA ILE A 73 1.18 -8.27 -8.16
C ILE A 73 1.25 -9.79 -7.99
N TYR A 74 2.44 -10.38 -8.17
CA TYR A 74 2.64 -11.81 -7.96
C TYR A 74 2.28 -12.25 -6.54
N PHE A 75 2.72 -11.55 -5.49
CA PHE A 75 2.36 -11.91 -4.12
C PHE A 75 0.86 -11.80 -3.85
N VAL A 76 0.20 -10.76 -4.36
CA VAL A 76 -1.24 -10.61 -4.19
C VAL A 76 -1.99 -11.77 -4.87
N ILE A 77 -1.62 -12.12 -6.10
CA ILE A 77 -2.23 -13.27 -6.80
C ILE A 77 -1.92 -14.58 -6.07
N PHE A 78 -0.68 -14.76 -5.61
CA PHE A 78 -0.27 -15.96 -4.88
C PHE A 78 -1.04 -16.14 -3.57
N CYS A 79 -1.21 -15.08 -2.79
CA CYS A 79 -1.91 -15.16 -1.50
C CYS A 79 -3.43 -15.21 -1.62
N PHE A 80 -4.01 -14.47 -2.58
CA PHE A 80 -5.46 -14.21 -2.61
C PHE A 80 -6.17 -14.77 -3.85
N GLY A 81 -5.44 -15.24 -4.86
CA GLY A 81 -5.99 -15.78 -6.11
C GLY A 81 -6.99 -14.83 -6.78
N TRP A 82 -8.15 -15.33 -7.19
CA TRP A 82 -9.18 -14.54 -7.87
C TRP A 82 -9.68 -13.32 -7.07
N TYR A 83 -9.60 -13.33 -5.73
CA TYR A 83 -9.95 -12.14 -4.96
C TYR A 83 -8.98 -10.96 -5.19
N SER A 84 -7.79 -11.20 -5.73
CA SER A 84 -6.85 -10.13 -6.14
C SER A 84 -7.46 -9.17 -7.15
N VAL A 85 -8.47 -9.61 -7.92
CA VAL A 85 -9.20 -8.78 -8.89
C VAL A 85 -9.81 -7.55 -8.22
N HIS A 86 -10.33 -7.67 -7.00
CA HIS A 86 -10.87 -6.53 -6.26
C HIS A 86 -9.82 -5.44 -6.01
N LEU A 87 -8.58 -5.86 -5.72
CA LEU A 87 -7.44 -4.95 -5.55
C LEU A 87 -7.15 -4.19 -6.85
N PHE A 88 -7.06 -4.92 -7.97
CA PHE A 88 -6.73 -4.34 -9.27
C PHE A 88 -7.84 -3.43 -9.80
N VAL A 89 -9.11 -3.80 -9.62
CA VAL A 89 -10.27 -2.97 -9.96
C VAL A 89 -10.21 -1.64 -9.20
N LEU A 90 -9.94 -1.68 -7.89
CA LEU A 90 -9.83 -0.46 -7.09
C LEU A 90 -8.68 0.44 -7.55
N VAL A 91 -7.49 -0.14 -7.76
CA VAL A 91 -6.30 0.57 -8.27
C VAL A 91 -6.60 1.25 -9.61
N LEU A 92 -7.17 0.53 -10.58
CA LEU A 92 -7.46 1.07 -11.91
C LEU A 92 -8.55 2.14 -11.88
N MET A 93 -9.63 1.90 -11.14
CA MET A 93 -10.74 2.85 -11.00
C MET A 93 -10.26 4.18 -10.39
N CYS A 94 -9.48 4.12 -9.31
CA CYS A 94 -8.96 5.32 -8.66
C CYS A 94 -7.86 6.02 -9.47
N TYR A 95 -7.09 5.30 -10.30
CA TYR A 95 -6.21 5.96 -11.28
C TYR A 95 -7.01 6.71 -12.35
N GLY A 96 -8.11 6.12 -12.83
CA GLY A 96 -9.04 6.78 -13.74
C GLY A 96 -9.54 8.11 -13.18
N ILE A 97 -9.93 8.12 -11.89
CA ILE A 97 -10.33 9.34 -11.17
C ILE A 97 -9.16 10.33 -11.08
N MET A 98 -7.97 9.86 -10.70
CA MET A 98 -6.76 10.69 -10.59
C MET A 98 -6.47 11.46 -11.88
N VAL A 99 -6.64 10.81 -13.03
CA VAL A 99 -6.36 11.41 -14.34
C VAL A 99 -7.51 12.32 -14.82
N SER A 100 -8.76 11.85 -14.72
CA SER A 100 -9.93 12.51 -15.32
C SER A 100 -10.59 13.59 -14.47
N ALA A 101 -10.53 13.49 -13.14
CA ALA A 101 -11.21 14.44 -12.27
C ALA A 101 -10.49 15.79 -12.22
N SER A 102 -11.28 16.86 -12.02
CA SER A 102 -10.74 18.20 -11.75
C SER A 102 -9.98 18.19 -10.43
N VAL A 103 -8.89 18.95 -10.37
CA VAL A 103 -7.96 18.94 -9.24
C VAL A 103 -8.68 19.15 -7.90
N SER A 104 -9.64 20.07 -7.85
CA SER A 104 -10.48 20.38 -6.68
C SER A 104 -11.24 19.16 -6.13
N ASN A 105 -11.61 18.19 -6.99
CA ASN A 105 -12.44 17.04 -6.62
C ASN A 105 -11.70 15.69 -6.57
N ILE A 106 -10.43 15.61 -7.02
CA ILE A 106 -9.67 14.35 -7.07
C ILE A 106 -9.69 13.60 -5.73
N HIS A 107 -9.42 14.30 -4.61
CA HIS A 107 -9.38 13.68 -3.28
C HIS A 107 -10.75 13.18 -2.82
N ARG A 108 -11.83 13.94 -3.07
CA ARG A 108 -13.20 13.57 -2.68
C ARG A 108 -13.64 12.32 -3.42
N TYR A 109 -13.53 12.34 -4.75
CA TYR A 109 -13.94 11.18 -5.57
C TYR A 109 -13.10 9.95 -5.25
N SER A 110 -11.78 10.09 -5.13
CA SER A 110 -10.92 8.96 -4.78
C SER A 110 -11.26 8.39 -3.41
N PHE A 111 -11.52 9.23 -2.41
CA PHE A 111 -11.91 8.80 -1.06
C PHE A 111 -13.23 8.05 -1.07
N PHE A 112 -14.31 8.64 -1.62
CA PHE A 112 -15.63 8.00 -1.60
C PHE A 112 -15.65 6.70 -2.39
N VAL A 113 -14.96 6.65 -3.53
CA VAL A 113 -14.86 5.43 -4.33
C VAL A 113 -14.04 4.37 -3.62
N ALA A 114 -12.88 4.72 -3.06
CA ALA A 114 -12.01 3.74 -2.38
C ALA A 114 -12.64 3.20 -1.09
N MET A 115 -13.17 4.08 -0.24
CA MET A 115 -13.86 3.70 0.99
C MET A 115 -15.17 2.97 0.73
N GLY A 116 -15.96 3.41 -0.27
CA GLY A 116 -17.21 2.75 -0.65
C GLY A 116 -16.97 1.34 -1.16
N TYR A 117 -15.99 1.16 -2.05
CA TYR A 117 -15.61 -0.16 -2.56
C TYR A 117 -15.10 -1.09 -1.47
N LEU A 118 -14.24 -0.57 -0.58
CA LEU A 118 -13.76 -1.30 0.60
C LEU A 118 -14.93 -1.73 1.48
N THR A 119 -15.86 -0.81 1.78
CA THR A 119 -17.05 -1.07 2.61
C THR A 119 -17.92 -2.17 2.02
N ILE A 120 -18.20 -2.12 0.71
CA ILE A 120 -18.93 -3.18 0.00
C ILE A 120 -18.20 -4.52 0.15
N CYS A 121 -16.88 -4.56 -0.05
CA CYS A 121 -16.09 -5.78 0.12
C CYS A 121 -16.11 -6.30 1.57
N HIS A 122 -16.09 -5.43 2.59
CA HIS A 122 -16.26 -5.83 3.99
C HIS A 122 -17.64 -6.44 4.25
N ILE A 123 -18.69 -5.80 3.78
CA ILE A 123 -20.06 -6.31 3.89
C ILE A 123 -20.19 -7.66 3.19
N SER A 124 -19.76 -7.77 1.93
CA SER A 124 -19.77 -9.03 1.18
C SER A 124 -19.02 -10.14 1.91
N ARG A 125 -17.89 -9.83 2.54
CA ARG A 125 -17.11 -10.81 3.30
C ARG A 125 -17.84 -11.31 4.54
N ILE A 126 -18.58 -10.46 5.25
CA ILE A 126 -19.41 -10.88 6.40
C ILE A 126 -20.39 -11.96 5.94
N TYR A 127 -21.06 -11.75 4.80
CA TYR A 127 -21.95 -12.76 4.24
C TYR A 127 -21.19 -14.04 3.84
N ILE A 128 -20.09 -13.93 3.09
CA ILE A 128 -19.29 -15.08 2.65
C ILE A 128 -18.79 -15.94 3.83
N PHE A 129 -18.31 -15.28 4.90
CA PHE A 129 -17.88 -15.96 6.12
C PHE A 129 -19.02 -16.64 6.86
N HIS A 130 -20.20 -15.99 6.91
CA HIS A 130 -21.38 -16.59 7.52
C HIS A 130 -21.84 -17.86 6.80
N TYR A 131 -21.66 -17.90 5.47
CA TYR A 131 -21.93 -19.10 4.66
C TYR A 131 -20.77 -20.12 4.65
N GLY A 132 -19.65 -19.85 5.33
CA GLY A 132 -18.53 -20.79 5.48
C GLY A 132 -17.81 -21.17 4.18
N ILE A 133 -17.98 -20.40 3.10
CA ILE A 133 -17.57 -20.83 1.75
C ILE A 133 -16.05 -20.62 1.53
N LEU A 134 -15.49 -19.48 1.96
CA LEU A 134 -14.07 -19.14 1.81
C LEU A 134 -13.58 -18.30 2.99
N THR A 135 -12.36 -18.56 3.47
CA THR A 135 -11.80 -17.90 4.67
C THR A 135 -10.71 -16.86 4.40
N THR A 136 -10.36 -16.63 3.14
CA THR A 136 -9.23 -15.78 2.78
C THR A 136 -9.56 -14.29 2.98
N ASP A 137 -8.86 -13.62 3.89
CA ASP A 137 -9.06 -12.19 4.16
C ASP A 137 -8.32 -11.29 3.14
N PHE A 138 -8.91 -11.18 1.94
CA PHE A 138 -8.39 -10.30 0.87
C PHE A 138 -8.55 -8.80 1.18
N SER A 139 -9.27 -8.44 2.24
CA SER A 139 -9.53 -7.04 2.56
C SER A 139 -8.40 -6.35 3.28
N GLY A 140 -7.50 -7.09 3.92
CA GLY A 140 -6.30 -6.53 4.55
C GLY A 140 -5.47 -5.73 3.54
N PRO A 141 -5.03 -6.35 2.43
CA PRO A 141 -4.38 -5.63 1.33
C PRO A 141 -5.26 -4.52 0.73
N LEU A 142 -6.58 -4.74 0.63
CA LEU A 142 -7.50 -3.74 0.07
C LEU A 142 -7.56 -2.48 0.93
N MET A 143 -7.54 -2.64 2.26
CA MET A 143 -7.46 -1.55 3.23
C MET A 143 -6.16 -0.75 3.08
N ILE A 144 -5.02 -1.42 2.92
CA ILE A 144 -3.72 -0.76 2.69
C ILE A 144 -3.77 0.05 1.38
N VAL A 145 -4.29 -0.54 0.31
CA VAL A 145 -4.44 0.14 -0.99
C VAL A 145 -5.38 1.34 -0.88
N THR A 146 -6.54 1.21 -0.21
CA THR A 146 -7.48 2.31 0.04
C THR A 146 -6.83 3.47 0.79
N GLN A 147 -6.05 3.18 1.84
CA GLN A 147 -5.31 4.19 2.60
C GLN A 147 -4.31 4.91 1.70
N LYS A 148 -3.50 4.17 0.93
CA LYS A 148 -2.50 4.75 0.04
C LYS A 148 -3.11 5.57 -1.09
N ILE A 149 -4.21 5.11 -1.69
CA ILE A 149 -4.98 5.85 -2.71
C ILE A 149 -5.47 7.17 -2.13
N THR A 150 -6.11 7.12 -0.96
CA THR A 150 -6.68 8.30 -0.31
C THR A 150 -5.58 9.30 0.02
N THR A 151 -4.51 8.87 0.69
CA THR A 151 -3.37 9.72 1.02
C THR A 151 -2.77 10.37 -0.23
N LEU A 152 -2.56 9.60 -1.30
CA LEU A 152 -2.04 10.13 -2.55
C LEU A 152 -2.98 11.17 -3.19
N ALA A 153 -4.28 10.91 -3.19
CA ALA A 153 -5.26 11.83 -3.77
C ALA A 153 -5.31 13.17 -3.01
N PHE A 154 -5.18 13.14 -1.68
CA PHE A 154 -5.02 14.35 -0.87
C PHE A 154 -3.70 15.07 -1.17
N GLN A 155 -2.58 14.35 -1.28
CA GLN A 155 -1.28 14.94 -1.63
C GLN A 155 -1.30 15.63 -3.00
N VAL A 156 -1.98 15.05 -4.00
CA VAL A 156 -2.16 15.66 -5.32
C VAL A 156 -3.06 16.89 -5.23
N HIS A 157 -4.17 16.82 -4.49
CA HIS A 157 -5.05 17.97 -4.28
C HIS A 157 -4.34 19.13 -3.57
N ASP A 158 -3.57 18.85 -2.53
CA ASP A 158 -2.83 19.87 -1.78
C ASP A 158 -1.77 20.55 -2.66
N GLY A 159 -1.12 19.81 -3.57
CA GLY A 159 -0.07 20.38 -4.41
C GLY A 159 -0.55 21.12 -5.65
N LEU A 160 -1.65 20.69 -6.26
CA LEU A 160 -2.18 21.27 -7.51
C LEU A 160 -3.41 22.17 -7.29
N GLY A 161 -4.18 21.96 -6.23
CA GLY A 161 -5.50 22.56 -6.03
C GLY A 161 -5.60 23.58 -4.91
N ARG A 162 -4.57 23.68 -4.07
CA ARG A 162 -4.50 24.62 -2.95
C ARG A 162 -3.31 25.56 -3.10
N ARG A 163 -3.45 26.75 -2.54
CA ARG A 163 -2.35 27.72 -2.47
C ARG A 163 -1.41 27.32 -1.35
N THR A 164 -0.12 27.64 -1.51
CA THR A 164 0.93 27.25 -0.57
C THR A 164 0.71 27.83 0.83
N GLU A 165 0.15 29.04 0.92
CA GLU A 165 -0.09 29.74 2.18
C GLU A 165 -1.20 29.09 3.02
N ASP A 166 -2.08 28.32 2.38
CA ASP A 166 -3.19 27.62 3.05
C ASP A 166 -2.76 26.24 3.60
N LEU A 167 -1.53 25.78 3.32
CA LEU A 167 -1.04 24.45 3.69
C LEU A 167 -0.30 24.49 5.04
N SER A 168 -0.52 23.47 5.88
CA SER A 168 0.39 23.23 7.00
C SER A 168 1.79 22.86 6.50
N ALA A 169 2.82 23.02 7.35
CA ALA A 169 4.20 22.67 6.98
C ALA A 169 4.32 21.23 6.46
N GLU A 170 3.61 20.28 7.08
CA GLU A 170 3.61 18.87 6.67
C GLU A 170 2.85 18.65 5.36
N GLN A 171 1.69 19.30 5.17
CA GLN A 171 0.96 19.25 3.90
C GLN A 171 1.81 19.81 2.76
N HIS A 172 2.50 20.94 3.00
CA HIS A 172 3.40 21.53 2.02
C HIS A 172 4.56 20.58 1.67
N ARG A 173 5.16 19.93 2.67
CA ARG A 173 6.23 18.93 2.48
C ARG A 173 5.77 17.76 1.60
N LEU A 174 4.54 17.27 1.81
CA LEU A 174 4.01 16.09 1.12
C LEU A 174 3.27 16.40 -0.20
N ALA A 175 2.88 17.65 -0.43
CA ALA A 175 2.12 18.10 -1.58
C ALA A 175 2.79 17.78 -2.93
N LEU A 176 2.04 17.19 -3.86
CA LEU A 176 2.54 16.81 -5.19
C LEU A 176 2.20 17.85 -6.24
N LYS A 177 3.23 18.42 -6.87
CA LYS A 177 3.10 19.45 -7.91
C LYS A 177 2.83 18.89 -9.31
N VAL A 178 2.86 17.57 -9.48
CA VAL A 178 2.58 16.87 -10.73
C VAL A 178 1.84 15.57 -10.39
N LYS A 179 0.89 15.16 -11.24
CA LYS A 179 0.21 13.87 -11.11
C LYS A 179 1.20 12.72 -11.39
N PRO A 180 1.23 11.65 -10.59
CA PRO A 180 2.05 10.48 -10.87
C PRO A 180 1.73 9.84 -12.22
N SER A 181 2.75 9.29 -12.88
CA SER A 181 2.53 8.39 -14.00
C SER A 181 1.84 7.10 -13.54
N PHE A 182 1.25 6.35 -14.46
CA PHE A 182 0.60 5.07 -14.15
C PHE A 182 1.57 4.07 -13.51
N LEU A 183 2.82 4.06 -13.96
CA LEU A 183 3.85 3.17 -13.42
C LEU A 183 4.21 3.55 -11.99
N GLU A 184 4.44 4.83 -11.69
CA GLU A 184 4.74 5.26 -10.32
C GLU A 184 3.54 5.05 -9.39
N TYR A 185 2.32 5.31 -9.87
CA TYR A 185 1.07 5.05 -9.15
C TYR A 185 0.91 3.56 -8.80
N SER A 186 1.01 2.70 -9.82
CA SER A 186 0.88 1.25 -9.64
C SER A 186 1.99 0.70 -8.77
N SER A 187 3.22 1.16 -8.96
CA SER A 187 4.37 0.79 -8.14
C SER A 187 4.19 1.22 -6.70
N TYR A 188 3.75 2.45 -6.46
CA TYR A 188 3.45 2.91 -5.11
C TYR A 188 2.42 2.01 -4.44
N LEU A 189 1.28 1.73 -5.08
CA LEU A 189 0.20 0.95 -4.48
C LEU A 189 0.52 -0.55 -4.33
N LEU A 190 1.08 -1.15 -5.37
CA LEU A 190 1.27 -2.60 -5.52
C LEU A 190 2.73 -3.04 -5.33
N ASN A 191 3.56 -2.29 -4.60
CA ASN A 191 4.92 -2.74 -4.32
C ASN A 191 4.93 -3.97 -3.40
N PHE A 192 5.78 -4.93 -3.75
CA PHE A 192 5.95 -6.17 -2.98
C PHE A 192 6.35 -5.98 -1.51
N MET A 193 6.97 -4.85 -1.17
CA MET A 193 7.45 -4.58 0.19
C MET A 193 6.31 -4.23 1.15
N SER A 194 5.16 -3.75 0.64
CA SER A 194 4.12 -3.18 1.49
C SER A 194 2.69 -3.55 1.12
N VAL A 195 2.44 -4.16 -0.05
CA VAL A 195 1.08 -4.35 -0.58
C VAL A 195 0.22 -5.29 0.27
N ILE A 196 0.84 -6.30 0.89
CA ILE A 196 0.11 -7.30 1.70
C ILE A 196 -0.02 -6.87 3.17
N ALA A 197 1.05 -6.35 3.76
CA ALA A 197 1.12 -6.03 5.19
C ALA A 197 2.22 -5.03 5.54
N GLY A 198 2.27 -3.90 4.84
CA GLY A 198 3.24 -2.84 5.11
C GLY A 198 2.61 -1.54 5.60
N PRO A 199 3.41 -0.66 6.22
CA PRO A 199 2.94 0.64 6.63
C PRO A 199 2.55 1.50 5.42
N CYS A 200 1.60 2.39 5.66
CA CYS A 200 1.21 3.41 4.68
C CYS A 200 2.23 4.55 4.69
N ASN A 201 3.22 4.43 3.81
CA ASN A 201 4.22 5.47 3.57
C ASN A 201 3.67 6.54 2.62
N ASN A 202 4.21 7.75 2.66
CA ASN A 202 3.84 8.78 1.69
C ASN A 202 4.41 8.48 0.30
N PHE A 203 3.74 9.01 -0.73
CA PHE A 203 4.16 8.81 -2.12
C PHE A 203 5.55 9.38 -2.41
N LYS A 204 5.86 10.59 -1.91
CA LYS A 204 7.19 11.20 -2.09
C LYS A 204 8.30 10.35 -1.49
N ASP A 205 8.09 9.83 -0.28
CA ASP A 205 9.07 8.98 0.41
C ASP A 205 9.31 7.69 -0.36
N TYR A 206 8.23 7.09 -0.89
CA TYR A 206 8.31 5.90 -1.73
C TYR A 206 9.09 6.15 -3.02
N VAL A 207 8.77 7.21 -3.76
CA VAL A 207 9.48 7.56 -5.00
C VAL A 207 10.95 7.88 -4.70
N ALA A 208 11.24 8.62 -3.63
CA ALA A 208 12.61 8.89 -3.21
C ALA A 208 13.39 7.60 -2.87
N PHE A 209 12.73 6.58 -2.31
CA PHE A 209 13.34 5.27 -2.09
C PHE A 209 13.65 4.54 -3.40
N ILE A 210 12.68 4.45 -4.31
CA ILE A 210 12.82 3.78 -5.62
C ILE A 210 13.80 4.51 -6.55
N GLU A 211 13.98 5.81 -6.39
CA GLU A 211 14.95 6.58 -7.18
C GLU A 211 16.32 6.72 -6.48
N GLY A 212 16.43 6.32 -5.21
CA GLY A 212 17.69 6.45 -4.45
C GLY A 212 17.95 7.83 -3.85
N ARG A 213 17.00 8.76 -3.95
CA ARG A 213 17.09 10.10 -3.35
C ARG A 213 16.76 10.15 -1.85
N HIS A 214 16.29 9.05 -1.26
CA HIS A 214 15.82 8.99 0.13
C HIS A 214 16.85 9.40 1.19
N ILE A 215 18.14 9.05 1.02
CA ILE A 215 19.19 9.43 1.98
C ILE A 215 19.42 10.94 1.94
N HIS A 216 19.51 11.51 0.74
CA HIS A 216 19.67 12.95 0.56
C HIS A 216 18.47 13.73 1.13
N MET A 217 17.25 13.24 0.89
CA MET A 217 16.03 13.86 1.42
C MET A 217 15.95 13.80 2.95
N LYS A 218 16.31 12.66 3.57
CA LYS A 218 16.38 12.55 5.03
C LYS A 218 17.47 13.43 5.64
N LEU A 219 18.62 13.57 4.98
CA LEU A 219 19.68 14.47 5.42
C LEU A 219 19.23 15.94 5.36
N LEU A 220 18.53 16.33 4.30
CA LEU A 220 17.92 17.66 4.19
C LEU A 220 16.88 17.88 5.29
N GLU A 221 16.04 16.90 5.60
CA GLU A 221 15.04 17.03 6.68
C GLU A 221 15.67 17.20 8.06
N VAL A 222 16.71 16.43 8.38
CA VAL A 222 17.44 16.57 9.65
C VAL A 222 18.06 17.96 9.74
N ASN A 223 18.68 18.43 8.65
CA ASN A 223 19.31 19.74 8.59
C ASN A 223 18.27 20.88 8.72
N TRP A 224 17.09 20.73 8.10
CA TRP A 224 15.97 21.68 8.25
C TRP A 224 15.44 21.71 9.68
N LYS A 225 15.18 20.56 10.31
CA LYS A 225 14.76 20.50 11.71
C LYS A 225 15.78 21.11 12.67
N GLN A 226 17.07 20.92 12.40
CA GLN A 226 18.13 21.54 13.18
C GLN A 226 18.15 23.07 12.99
N LYS A 227 17.93 23.55 11.77
CA LYS A 227 17.84 24.98 11.46
C LYS A 227 16.61 25.64 12.10
N ASP A 228 15.47 24.96 12.10
CA ASP A 228 14.25 25.42 12.80
C ASP A 228 14.46 25.45 14.32
N PHE A 229 15.11 24.44 14.90
CA PHE A 229 15.44 24.40 16.32
C PHE A 229 16.37 25.54 16.75
N HIS A 230 17.36 25.91 15.92
CA HIS A 230 18.23 27.06 16.15
C HIS A 230 17.57 28.43 15.89
N SER A 231 16.44 28.46 15.18
CA SER A 231 15.70 29.69 14.89
C SER A 231 14.61 30.03 15.91
N LEU A 232 14.38 29.15 16.89
CA LEU A 232 13.53 29.46 18.04
C LEU A 232 14.20 30.57 18.86
N PRO A 233 13.54 31.72 19.10
CA PRO A 233 14.08 32.73 20.00
C PRO A 233 14.22 32.13 21.40
N ASP A 234 15.38 32.32 22.04
CA ASP A 234 15.54 31.99 23.45
C ASP A 234 14.39 32.64 24.24
N PRO A 235 13.70 31.90 25.12
CA PRO A 235 12.70 32.50 26.00
C PRO A 235 13.43 33.54 26.85
N SER A 236 13.19 34.82 26.56
CA SER A 236 13.76 35.92 27.31
C SER A 236 13.35 35.78 28.79
N PRO A 237 14.29 35.88 29.74
CA PRO A 237 13.98 35.75 31.16
C PRO A 237 13.28 37.04 31.60
N THR A 238 11.95 37.07 31.53
CA THR A 238 11.19 38.17 32.12
C THR A 238 11.22 38.04 33.64
N LEU A 239 11.75 39.08 34.26
CA LEU A 239 11.94 39.27 35.69
C LEU A 239 10.73 38.81 36.53
N MET A 240 10.97 37.93 37.51
CA MET A 240 10.18 37.95 38.73
C MET A 240 10.66 39.15 39.55
N GLN A 241 9.81 40.17 39.63
CA GLN A 241 9.90 41.24 40.63
C GLN A 241 8.58 41.29 41.38
#